data_AF-A0A935AFH2-F1
#
_entry.id   AF-A0A935AFH2-F1
#
_cell.length_a   1.000
_cell.length_b   1.000
_cell.length_c   1.000
_cell.angle_alpha   90.00
_cell.angle_beta   90.00
_cell.angle_gamma   90.00
#
_symmetry.space_group_name_H-M   'P 1'
#
loop_
_entity.id
_entity.type
_entity.pdbx_description
1 polymer ?
#
loop_
_entity_poly.entity_id
_entity_poly.type
_entity_poly.pdbx_seq_one_letter_code
_entity_poly.pdbx_strand_id
1 'polypeptide(L)'
;MKRNFAILVASLMAMGSMGAAQADVLTVNGSVATLPGTTQTFGPTTNSTYVSDGLSIYDLVGNSSSASAWGNDHGTYRASSSGTGTFDSMSRFQRSLEVVNNLGGDASFALNFFIYYGGIYIDNYYGVTGSGSVGYDLKINTGATSLYKSSAVLDSNGNVSVVNALNGASLSSSGSYHSYSWGGTYVTLDLGVLGAGESKTIDFDLVSTAVGSFGAESYACGEWGYGEQPVAFAVAVDDGYGGYGGYGGGTCYRSAYAGGGLGDPNNVSSTLPPGGANFQVTGSLLNQVPTPASLPLVGVGLAALGALRRRRR
;
A
#
# COMPACT_ATOMS: atom_id res chain seq x y z
N MET A 1 23.81 58.02 -31.59
CA MET A 1 23.77 56.70 -30.92
C MET A 1 22.34 56.16 -30.99
N LYS A 2 22.21 54.85 -31.16
CA LYS A 2 21.01 54.11 -31.60
C LYS A 2 19.86 54.14 -30.59
N ARG A 3 18.64 54.04 -31.14
CA ARG A 3 17.33 53.78 -30.51
C ARG A 3 17.38 52.64 -29.48
N ASN A 4 16.46 52.66 -28.51
CA ASN A 4 15.33 51.70 -28.46
C ASN A 4 14.45 51.93 -27.21
N PHE A 5 13.21 52.37 -27.45
CA PHE A 5 12.06 51.98 -26.62
C PHE A 5 11.87 50.48 -26.80
N ALA A 6 11.82 49.72 -25.71
CA ALA A 6 11.34 48.35 -25.72
C ALA A 6 10.23 48.23 -24.68
N ILE A 7 9.00 48.24 -25.18
CA ILE A 7 7.81 47.69 -24.51
C ILE A 7 8.07 46.19 -24.41
N LEU A 8 8.22 45.66 -23.19
CA LEU A 8 8.21 44.21 -22.99
C LEU A 8 6.77 43.78 -22.71
N VAL A 9 6.17 43.19 -23.73
CA VAL A 9 4.86 42.53 -23.70
C VAL A 9 4.98 41.23 -22.89
N ALA A 10 4.03 41.03 -21.98
CA ALA A 10 3.87 39.83 -21.19
C ALA A 10 3.72 38.59 -22.10
N SER A 11 4.51 37.55 -21.85
CA SER A 11 4.31 36.22 -22.42
C SER A 11 4.10 35.25 -21.27
N LEU A 12 2.84 35.13 -20.85
CA LEU A 12 2.37 34.09 -19.95
C LEU A 12 2.27 32.79 -20.76
N MET A 13 3.38 32.05 -20.84
CA MET A 13 3.41 30.67 -21.35
C MET A 13 3.85 29.75 -20.23
N ALA A 14 2.97 29.60 -19.24
CA ALA A 14 2.95 28.46 -18.36
C ALA A 14 1.68 27.67 -18.69
N MET A 15 1.73 26.86 -19.76
CA MET A 15 0.80 25.74 -19.89
C MET A 15 1.23 24.71 -18.85
N GLY A 16 0.94 25.01 -17.59
CA GLY A 16 0.97 24.03 -16.52
C GLY A 16 -0.10 23.00 -16.83
N SER A 17 0.25 21.72 -16.71
CA SER A 17 -0.71 20.63 -16.55
C SER A 17 -1.75 21.05 -15.51
N MET A 18 -2.95 21.44 -15.94
CA MET A 18 -4.04 21.69 -15.02
C MET A 18 -4.48 20.31 -14.49
N GLY A 19 -4.20 20.02 -13.23
CA GLY A 19 -4.55 18.74 -12.62
C GLY A 19 -6.06 18.50 -12.68
N ALA A 20 -6.46 17.26 -12.97
CA ALA A 20 -7.83 16.82 -12.72
C ALA A 20 -8.20 17.07 -11.24
N ALA A 21 -9.44 17.50 -10.98
CA ALA A 21 -9.92 17.55 -9.61
C ALA A 21 -10.09 16.10 -9.10
N GLN A 22 -9.69 15.87 -7.85
CA GLN A 22 -9.59 14.54 -7.26
C GLN A 22 -10.30 14.53 -5.90
N ALA A 23 -11.28 13.64 -5.74
CA ALA A 23 -11.82 13.30 -4.43
C ALA A 23 -11.21 11.96 -4.00
N ASP A 24 -10.52 11.96 -2.86
CA ASP A 24 -9.74 10.82 -2.37
C ASP A 24 -10.29 10.35 -1.02
N VAL A 25 -10.77 9.11 -0.98
CA VAL A 25 -11.37 8.50 0.21
C VAL A 25 -10.55 7.29 0.62
N LEU A 26 -10.06 7.31 1.85
CA LEU A 26 -9.26 6.24 2.43
C LEU A 26 -10.07 5.49 3.49
N THR A 27 -9.92 4.18 3.57
CA THR A 27 -10.56 3.34 4.58
C THR A 27 -9.67 2.18 4.97
N VAL A 28 -9.72 1.79 6.24
CA VAL A 28 -9.08 0.58 6.76
C VAL A 28 -10.08 -0.25 7.55
N ASN A 29 -9.95 -1.57 7.46
CA ASN A 29 -10.70 -2.51 8.27
C ASN A 29 -9.96 -3.85 8.36
N GLY A 30 -10.42 -4.72 9.23
CA GLY A 30 -9.88 -6.06 9.35
C GLY A 30 -10.47 -6.84 10.51
N SER A 31 -9.92 -8.02 10.73
CA SER A 31 -10.38 -8.94 11.76
C SER A 31 -9.24 -9.79 12.31
N VAL A 32 -9.35 -10.16 13.57
CA VAL A 32 -8.48 -11.13 14.24
C VAL A 32 -9.33 -12.12 15.02
N ALA A 33 -8.92 -13.39 14.99
CA ALA A 33 -9.52 -14.48 15.75
C ALA A 33 -8.42 -15.45 16.23
N THR A 34 -8.51 -15.87 17.48
CA THR A 34 -7.85 -17.07 18.03
C THR A 34 -8.95 -18.09 18.34
N LEU A 35 -8.66 -19.39 18.45
CA LEU A 35 -9.67 -20.40 18.85
C LEU A 35 -9.27 -21.04 20.19
N PRO A 36 -10.19 -21.10 21.18
CA PRO A 36 -11.59 -20.70 21.14
C PRO A 36 -11.79 -19.24 21.58
N GLY A 37 -11.50 -18.29 20.69
CA GLY A 37 -11.76 -16.87 20.85
C GLY A 37 -12.82 -16.39 19.87
N THR A 38 -13.52 -15.33 20.23
CA THR A 38 -14.44 -14.62 19.34
C THR A 38 -13.66 -13.79 18.33
N THR A 39 -14.10 -13.78 17.07
CA THR A 39 -13.62 -12.83 16.06
C THR A 39 -13.85 -11.41 16.55
N GLN A 40 -12.80 -10.60 16.56
CA GLN A 40 -12.87 -9.17 16.77
C GLN A 40 -12.54 -8.44 15.48
N THR A 41 -13.21 -7.32 15.24
CA THR A 41 -13.06 -6.51 14.02
C THR A 41 -12.59 -5.11 14.38
N PHE A 42 -11.86 -4.49 13.45
CA PHE A 42 -11.45 -3.09 13.54
C PHE A 42 -11.87 -2.32 12.28
N GLY A 43 -11.92 -1.00 12.37
CA GLY A 43 -12.40 -0.08 11.33
C GLY A 43 -13.92 0.21 11.36
N PRO A 44 -14.39 1.12 10.49
CA PRO A 44 -13.60 2.02 9.64
C PRO A 44 -13.27 3.34 10.36
N THR A 45 -11.99 3.66 10.53
CA THR A 45 -11.54 5.00 10.89
C THR A 45 -11.51 5.88 9.64
N THR A 46 -12.58 6.63 9.39
CA THR A 46 -12.69 7.57 8.26
C THR A 46 -12.62 9.01 8.74
N ASN A 47 -11.40 9.54 8.87
CA ASN A 47 -11.17 10.99 8.88
C ASN A 47 -9.66 11.26 8.91
N SER A 48 -9.24 12.28 8.17
CA SER A 48 -7.87 12.82 8.05
C SER A 48 -7.06 12.36 6.83
N THR A 49 -5.97 13.09 6.56
CA THR A 49 -4.92 12.81 5.58
C THR A 49 -4.23 11.45 5.80
N TYR A 50 -4.57 10.77 6.90
CA TYR A 50 -4.06 9.49 7.31
C TYR A 50 -5.20 8.62 7.89
N VAL A 51 -5.22 7.34 7.54
CA VAL A 51 -6.11 6.36 8.17
C VAL A 51 -5.28 5.21 8.69
N SER A 52 -5.59 4.74 9.89
CA SER A 52 -4.96 3.55 10.46
C SER A 52 -5.85 2.94 11.53
N ASP A 53 -5.79 1.62 11.60
CA ASP A 53 -6.39 0.84 12.67
C ASP A 53 -5.74 -0.55 12.68
N GLY A 54 -5.89 -1.26 13.80
CA GLY A 54 -5.33 -2.58 13.97
C GLY A 54 -5.68 -3.19 15.32
N LEU A 55 -5.59 -4.50 15.39
CA LEU A 55 -5.94 -5.25 16.59
C LEU A 55 -5.01 -6.45 16.76
N SER A 56 -4.72 -6.77 18.01
CA SER A 56 -3.98 -7.96 18.42
C SER A 56 -4.72 -8.63 19.57
N ILE A 57 -4.87 -9.94 19.47
CA ILE A 57 -5.48 -10.77 20.50
C ILE A 57 -4.59 -11.97 20.82
N TYR A 58 -4.64 -12.40 22.07
CA TYR A 58 -3.87 -13.52 22.61
C TYR A 58 -4.80 -14.35 23.49
N ASP A 59 -4.66 -15.67 23.46
CA ASP A 59 -5.37 -16.55 24.38
C ASP A 59 -4.43 -17.17 25.43
N LEU A 60 -5.04 -17.91 26.38
CA LEU A 60 -4.32 -18.52 27.49
C LEU A 60 -3.45 -19.73 27.09
N VAL A 61 -3.59 -20.23 25.86
CA VAL A 61 -2.86 -21.40 25.34
C VAL A 61 -1.80 -21.01 24.30
N GLY A 62 -1.46 -19.72 24.23
CA GLY A 62 -0.37 -19.22 23.40
C GLY A 62 -0.73 -18.97 21.94
N ASN A 63 -2.02 -19.03 21.57
CA ASN A 63 -2.42 -18.58 20.25
C ASN A 63 -2.44 -17.04 20.21
N SER A 64 -2.03 -16.49 19.08
CA SER A 64 -2.08 -15.05 18.84
C SER A 64 -2.58 -14.75 17.45
N SER A 65 -3.35 -13.68 17.29
CA SER A 65 -3.79 -13.17 16.00
C SER A 65 -3.62 -11.65 15.98
N SER A 66 -2.99 -11.12 14.94
CA SER A 66 -2.67 -9.69 14.83
C SER A 66 -2.83 -9.23 13.38
N ALA A 67 -3.54 -8.11 13.20
CA ALA A 67 -3.76 -7.52 11.90
C ALA A 67 -3.81 -5.99 12.01
N SER A 68 -3.26 -5.30 11.02
CA SER A 68 -3.25 -3.83 10.97
C SER A 68 -3.21 -3.32 9.54
N ALA A 69 -3.89 -2.22 9.28
CA ALA A 69 -3.82 -1.52 8.00
C ALA A 69 -3.70 -0.01 8.21
N TRP A 70 -3.06 0.66 7.25
CA TRP A 70 -2.97 2.11 7.24
C TRP A 70 -2.71 2.66 5.83
N GLY A 71 -2.96 3.95 5.64
CA GLY A 71 -2.53 4.67 4.44
C GLY A 71 -2.72 6.18 4.56
N ASN A 72 -2.17 6.93 3.60
CA ASN A 72 -2.26 8.38 3.55
C ASN A 72 -2.55 8.93 2.15
N ASP A 73 -2.90 10.20 2.11
CA ASP A 73 -3.17 10.97 0.89
C ASP A 73 -1.95 11.08 -0.05
N HIS A 74 -0.73 10.87 0.47
CA HIS A 74 0.50 10.87 -0.33
C HIS A 74 0.75 9.55 -1.09
N GLY A 75 -0.07 8.50 -0.91
CA GLY A 75 0.13 7.23 -1.61
C GLY A 75 0.98 6.20 -0.88
N THR A 76 1.26 6.43 0.40
CA THR A 76 1.81 5.38 1.27
C THR A 76 0.66 4.57 1.86
N TYR A 77 0.85 3.26 1.93
CA TYR A 77 -0.16 2.34 2.44
C TYR A 77 0.49 1.06 2.96
N ARG A 78 -0.26 0.33 3.77
CA ARG A 78 0.08 -1.01 4.25
C ARG A 78 -1.15 -1.81 4.65
N ALA A 79 -1.10 -3.11 4.39
CA ALA A 79 -1.89 -4.11 5.09
C ALA A 79 -0.96 -5.24 5.55
N SER A 80 -1.10 -5.67 6.79
CA SER A 80 -0.33 -6.78 7.35
C SER A 80 -1.14 -7.60 8.34
N SER A 81 -0.93 -8.91 8.28
CA SER A 81 -1.64 -9.91 9.08
C SER A 81 -0.66 -10.98 9.55
N SER A 82 -0.87 -11.52 10.74
CA SER A 82 0.04 -12.47 11.38
C SER A 82 -0.63 -13.22 12.54
N GLY A 83 -0.02 -14.34 12.93
CA GLY A 83 -0.40 -15.05 14.14
C GLY A 83 0.49 -16.25 14.46
N THR A 84 0.16 -16.89 15.58
CA THR A 84 0.85 -18.06 16.14
C THR A 84 -0.19 -19.07 16.58
N GLY A 85 0.03 -20.36 16.34
CA GLY A 85 -0.89 -21.43 16.74
C GLY A 85 -2.15 -21.51 15.88
N THR A 86 -3.31 -21.50 16.53
CA THR A 86 -4.62 -21.48 15.85
C THR A 86 -5.17 -20.06 15.79
N PHE A 87 -5.20 -19.49 14.59
CA PHE A 87 -5.59 -18.11 14.35
C PHE A 87 -6.14 -17.87 12.94
N ASP A 88 -6.90 -16.81 12.80
CA ASP A 88 -7.32 -16.20 11.54
C ASP A 88 -7.15 -14.69 11.66
N SER A 89 -6.43 -14.07 10.73
CA SER A 89 -6.14 -12.65 10.72
C SER A 89 -6.27 -12.08 9.31
N MET A 90 -6.93 -10.94 9.20
CA MET A 90 -7.13 -10.22 7.95
C MET A 90 -7.03 -8.73 8.20
N SER A 91 -6.35 -8.03 7.30
CA SER A 91 -6.30 -6.56 7.25
C SER A 91 -6.53 -6.10 5.83
N ARG A 92 -7.17 -4.94 5.70
CA ARG A 92 -7.53 -4.35 4.41
C ARG A 92 -7.33 -2.85 4.43
N PHE A 93 -6.65 -2.34 3.41
CA PHE A 93 -6.56 -0.93 3.08
C PHE A 93 -7.27 -0.68 1.75
N GLN A 94 -8.13 0.32 1.73
CA GLN A 94 -8.87 0.73 0.54
C GLN A 94 -8.66 2.22 0.28
N ARG A 95 -8.52 2.56 -1.00
CA ARG A 95 -8.52 3.93 -1.49
C ARG A 95 -9.43 4.04 -2.70
N SER A 96 -10.35 4.99 -2.69
CA SER A 96 -11.19 5.32 -3.84
C SER A 96 -10.90 6.74 -4.28
N LEU A 97 -10.52 6.90 -5.55
CA LEU A 97 -10.13 8.16 -6.16
C LEU A 97 -11.07 8.49 -7.32
N GLU A 98 -11.81 9.59 -7.23
CA GLU A 98 -12.54 10.14 -8.38
C GLU A 98 -11.61 11.01 -9.22
N VAL A 99 -11.56 10.76 -10.52
CA VAL A 99 -10.84 11.57 -11.51
C VAL A 99 -11.85 12.28 -12.38
N VAL A 100 -11.84 13.62 -12.39
CA VAL A 100 -12.71 14.43 -13.26
C VAL A 100 -11.89 15.13 -14.34
N ASN A 101 -12.30 15.00 -15.60
CA ASN A 101 -11.66 15.73 -16.69
C ASN A 101 -12.10 17.20 -16.75
N ASN A 102 -11.27 18.07 -16.19
CA ASN A 102 -11.46 19.52 -16.22
C ASN A 102 -10.64 20.25 -17.31
N LEU A 103 -10.08 19.51 -18.28
CA LEU A 103 -9.14 20.07 -19.28
C LEU A 103 -9.84 20.79 -20.45
N GLY A 104 -11.17 20.86 -20.46
CA GLY A 104 -11.95 21.59 -21.49
C GLY A 104 -12.07 20.86 -22.84
N GLY A 105 -11.64 19.60 -22.92
CA GLY A 105 -11.75 18.73 -24.09
C GLY A 105 -11.34 17.29 -23.74
N ASP A 106 -11.46 16.37 -24.70
CA ASP A 106 -11.10 14.96 -24.50
C ASP A 106 -9.61 14.81 -24.15
N ALA A 107 -9.33 14.06 -23.10
CA ALA A 107 -7.97 13.87 -22.60
C ALA A 107 -7.71 12.40 -22.23
N SER A 108 -6.48 11.94 -22.49
CA SER A 108 -5.99 10.66 -21.97
C SER A 108 -5.47 10.84 -20.55
N PHE A 109 -5.75 9.86 -19.69
CA PHE A 109 -5.34 9.86 -18.29
C PHE A 109 -4.50 8.63 -17.96
N ALA A 110 -3.52 8.79 -17.08
CA ALA A 110 -2.72 7.71 -16.53
C ALA A 110 -2.60 7.83 -15.01
N LEU A 111 -2.66 6.70 -14.30
CA LEU A 111 -2.37 6.60 -12.89
C LEU A 111 -0.92 6.13 -12.71
N ASN A 112 -0.16 6.87 -11.91
CA ASN A 112 1.19 6.50 -11.50
C ASN A 112 1.17 6.23 -10.00
N PHE A 113 1.76 5.12 -9.57
CA PHE A 113 1.87 4.79 -8.15
C PHE A 113 3.08 3.90 -7.89
N PHE A 114 3.42 3.76 -6.61
CA PHE A 114 4.48 2.88 -6.15
C PHE A 114 3.88 1.65 -5.47
N ILE A 115 4.35 0.47 -5.87
CA ILE A 115 4.17 -0.76 -5.10
C ILE A 115 5.35 -0.87 -4.15
N TYR A 116 5.05 -0.89 -2.85
CA TYR A 116 6.06 -1.01 -1.81
C TYR A 116 6.63 -2.43 -1.73
N TYR A 117 7.85 -2.49 -1.21
CA TYR A 117 8.47 -3.74 -0.79
C TYR A 117 7.62 -4.44 0.28
N GLY A 118 7.82 -5.74 0.42
CA GLY A 118 7.06 -6.54 1.36
C GLY A 118 7.50 -7.99 1.36
N GLY A 119 6.82 -8.76 2.19
CA GLY A 119 7.09 -10.17 2.30
C GLY A 119 6.07 -10.88 3.16
N ILE A 120 5.93 -12.17 2.89
CA ILE A 120 5.13 -13.13 3.63
C ILE A 120 6.04 -14.28 4.05
N TYR A 121 5.89 -14.77 5.27
CA TYR A 121 6.71 -15.85 5.78
C TYR A 121 5.96 -16.75 6.76
N ILE A 122 6.43 -17.98 6.86
CA ILE A 122 5.99 -18.98 7.81
C ILE A 122 7.24 -19.56 8.45
N ASP A 123 7.23 -19.67 9.78
CA ASP A 123 8.29 -20.28 10.55
C ASP A 123 7.72 -21.34 11.48
N ASN A 124 8.05 -22.60 11.23
CA ASN A 124 7.77 -23.71 12.13
C ASN A 124 9.05 -24.25 12.78
N TYR A 125 9.83 -23.35 13.38
CA TYR A 125 11.07 -23.67 14.08
C TYR A 125 10.94 -24.85 15.05
N TYR A 126 9.81 -24.94 15.77
CA TYR A 126 9.56 -25.97 16.79
C TYR A 126 9.05 -27.30 16.22
N GLY A 127 8.79 -27.40 14.91
CA GLY A 127 8.34 -28.63 14.28
C GLY A 127 6.96 -29.11 14.75
N VAL A 128 6.10 -28.18 15.20
CA VAL A 128 4.75 -28.51 15.65
C VAL A 128 3.90 -29.01 14.48
N THR A 129 2.91 -29.85 14.79
CA THR A 129 1.96 -30.34 13.78
C THR A 129 1.03 -29.23 13.29
N GLY A 130 0.28 -29.50 12.22
CA GLY A 130 -0.71 -28.58 11.68
C GLY A 130 -0.22 -27.84 10.43
N SER A 131 -1.00 -26.85 10.01
CA SER A 131 -0.73 -26.12 8.77
C SER A 131 -1.28 -24.69 8.83
N GLY A 132 -0.84 -23.88 7.89
CA GLY A 132 -1.28 -22.50 7.76
C GLY A 132 -0.90 -21.91 6.42
N SER A 133 -1.35 -20.68 6.19
CA SER A 133 -0.97 -19.91 5.02
C SER A 133 -0.97 -18.42 5.33
N VAL A 134 -0.17 -17.68 4.58
CA VAL A 134 -0.14 -16.22 4.60
C VAL A 134 -0.14 -15.71 3.18
N GLY A 135 -0.81 -14.58 2.95
CA GLY A 135 -0.88 -14.01 1.61
C GLY A 135 -1.22 -12.53 1.57
N TYR A 136 -1.14 -12.00 0.36
CA TYR A 136 -1.65 -10.68 0.00
C TYR A 136 -2.45 -10.76 -1.31
N ASP A 137 -3.40 -9.86 -1.47
CA ASP A 137 -4.14 -9.63 -2.70
C ASP A 137 -4.27 -8.12 -2.92
N LEU A 138 -3.69 -7.64 -4.02
CA LEU A 138 -3.69 -6.26 -4.46
C LEU A 138 -4.49 -6.16 -5.76
N LYS A 139 -5.51 -5.29 -5.78
CA LYS A 139 -6.35 -5.01 -6.94
C LYS A 139 -6.48 -3.51 -7.16
N ILE A 140 -6.47 -3.11 -8.43
CA ILE A 140 -6.85 -1.77 -8.85
C ILE A 140 -7.89 -1.91 -9.95
N ASN A 141 -9.06 -1.31 -9.74
CA ASN A 141 -10.18 -1.39 -10.65
C ASN A 141 -10.69 0.01 -11.01
N THR A 142 -11.41 0.10 -12.12
CA THR A 142 -12.26 1.25 -12.45
C THR A 142 -13.67 0.76 -12.66
N GLY A 143 -14.53 0.93 -11.65
CA GLY A 143 -15.84 0.28 -11.63
C GLY A 143 -15.72 -1.23 -11.76
N ALA A 144 -16.29 -1.81 -12.81
CA ALA A 144 -16.27 -3.26 -13.05
C ALA A 144 -15.00 -3.78 -13.77
N THR A 145 -14.13 -2.90 -14.26
CA THR A 145 -12.93 -3.30 -15.03
C THR A 145 -11.71 -3.39 -14.13
N SER A 146 -10.99 -4.50 -14.18
CA SER A 146 -9.69 -4.64 -13.49
C SER A 146 -8.56 -4.06 -14.32
N LEU A 147 -7.85 -3.08 -13.75
CA LEU A 147 -6.66 -2.46 -14.36
C LEU A 147 -5.38 -3.17 -13.95
N TYR A 148 -5.32 -3.65 -12.70
CA TYR A 148 -4.15 -4.32 -12.16
C TYR A 148 -4.56 -5.33 -11.08
N LYS A 149 -3.85 -6.46 -11.05
CA LYS A 149 -3.95 -7.44 -9.98
C LYS A 149 -2.58 -8.05 -9.71
N SER A 150 -2.23 -8.21 -8.44
CA SER A 150 -1.13 -9.05 -7.97
C SER A 150 -1.54 -9.75 -6.68
N SER A 151 -1.20 -11.02 -6.53
CA SER A 151 -1.46 -11.75 -5.29
C SER A 151 -0.43 -12.85 -5.10
N ALA A 152 -0.08 -13.14 -3.86
CA ALA A 152 0.69 -14.33 -3.51
C ALA A 152 0.15 -14.97 -2.24
N VAL A 153 0.17 -16.30 -2.19
CA VAL A 153 -0.13 -17.10 -0.99
C VAL A 153 1.00 -18.09 -0.80
N LEU A 154 1.61 -18.07 0.38
CA LEU A 154 2.61 -19.01 0.86
C LEU A 154 1.94 -19.97 1.84
N ASP A 155 2.08 -21.28 1.61
CA ASP A 155 1.62 -22.31 2.53
C ASP A 155 2.73 -22.83 3.45
N SER A 156 2.35 -23.52 4.52
CA SER A 156 3.28 -24.07 5.51
C SER A 156 4.20 -25.19 4.97
N ASN A 157 4.00 -25.65 3.73
CA ASN A 157 4.90 -26.60 3.06
C ASN A 157 5.96 -25.87 2.20
N GLY A 158 5.92 -24.53 2.18
CA GLY A 158 6.83 -23.71 1.38
C GLY A 158 6.41 -23.55 -0.09
N ASN A 159 5.18 -23.93 -0.46
CA ASN A 159 4.67 -23.67 -1.80
C ASN A 159 4.13 -22.25 -1.90
N VAL A 160 4.40 -21.59 -3.03
CA VAL A 160 3.85 -20.26 -3.32
C VAL A 160 2.95 -20.32 -4.55
N SER A 161 1.72 -19.81 -4.41
CA SER A 161 0.81 -19.55 -5.52
C SER A 161 0.81 -18.06 -5.83
N VAL A 162 1.10 -17.69 -7.08
CA VAL A 162 1.31 -16.29 -7.47
C VAL A 162 0.45 -15.92 -8.68
N VAL A 163 -0.17 -14.75 -8.63
CA VAL A 163 -0.76 -14.04 -9.77
C VAL A 163 0.02 -12.75 -9.95
N ASN A 164 0.63 -12.56 -11.12
CA ASN A 164 1.47 -11.40 -11.45
C ASN A 164 2.51 -11.08 -10.36
N ALA A 165 3.63 -11.81 -10.39
CA ALA A 165 4.71 -11.61 -9.44
C ALA A 165 5.21 -10.16 -9.43
N LEU A 166 5.44 -9.62 -8.23
CA LEU A 166 5.99 -8.28 -8.04
C LEU A 166 7.48 -8.25 -8.40
N ASN A 167 8.01 -7.04 -8.61
CA ASN A 167 9.40 -6.87 -9.04
C ASN A 167 10.38 -7.46 -8.00
N GLY A 168 11.35 -8.24 -8.48
CA GLY A 168 12.34 -8.88 -7.60
C GLY A 168 11.77 -9.95 -6.67
N ALA A 169 10.56 -10.45 -6.96
CA ALA A 169 9.95 -11.47 -6.13
C ALA A 169 10.80 -12.75 -6.09
N SER A 170 11.03 -13.27 -4.88
CA SER A 170 11.82 -14.49 -4.67
C SER A 170 11.28 -15.30 -3.50
N LEU A 171 11.33 -16.62 -3.67
CA LEU A 171 11.05 -17.60 -2.62
C LEU A 171 12.38 -18.01 -1.97
N SER A 172 12.43 -18.00 -0.65
CA SER A 172 13.54 -18.50 0.15
C SER A 172 13.02 -19.49 1.19
N SER A 173 13.68 -20.65 1.27
CA SER A 173 13.31 -21.74 2.16
C SER A 173 14.56 -22.27 2.85
N SER A 174 14.52 -22.38 4.17
CA SER A 174 15.59 -22.94 4.99
C SER A 174 15.01 -23.72 6.15
N GLY A 175 15.12 -25.06 6.11
CA GLY A 175 14.51 -25.92 7.11
C GLY A 175 13.00 -25.69 7.19
N SER A 176 12.53 -25.32 8.40
CA SER A 176 11.12 -25.03 8.70
C SER A 176 10.70 -23.57 8.43
N TYR A 177 11.61 -22.75 7.90
CA TYR A 177 11.36 -21.36 7.56
C TYR A 177 11.14 -21.21 6.05
N HIS A 178 10.03 -20.59 5.67
CA HIS A 178 9.68 -20.28 4.29
C HIS A 178 9.31 -18.81 4.19
N SER A 179 9.80 -18.13 3.15
CA SER A 179 9.52 -16.72 2.92
C SER A 179 9.40 -16.41 1.43
N TYR A 180 8.47 -15.54 1.08
CA TYR A 180 8.32 -14.97 -0.25
C TYR A 180 8.32 -13.46 -0.12
N SER A 181 9.29 -12.79 -0.76
CA SER A 181 9.51 -11.35 -0.63
C SER A 181 9.75 -10.69 -1.98
N TRP A 182 9.53 -9.38 -2.07
CA TRP A 182 9.67 -8.60 -3.30
C TRP A 182 10.23 -7.20 -3.03
N GLY A 183 10.77 -6.59 -4.09
CA GLY A 183 11.22 -5.21 -4.10
C GLY A 183 10.09 -4.22 -4.38
N GLY A 184 10.38 -2.94 -4.18
CA GLY A 184 9.47 -1.86 -4.58
C GLY A 184 9.57 -1.55 -6.07
N THR A 185 8.47 -1.15 -6.70
CA THR A 185 8.44 -0.80 -8.13
C THR A 185 7.45 0.31 -8.43
N TYR A 186 7.80 1.16 -9.39
CA TYR A 186 6.86 2.11 -9.98
C TYR A 186 5.98 1.41 -11.02
N VAL A 187 4.70 1.77 -11.03
CA VAL A 187 3.71 1.27 -11.97
C VAL A 187 2.94 2.45 -12.54
N THR A 188 2.75 2.44 -13.86
CA THR A 188 1.89 3.36 -14.60
C THR A 188 0.77 2.55 -15.24
N LEU A 189 -0.48 2.93 -14.99
CA LEU A 189 -1.67 2.33 -15.58
C LEU A 189 -2.34 3.35 -16.48
N ASP A 190 -2.68 2.94 -17.69
CA ASP A 190 -3.53 3.72 -18.58
C ASP A 190 -4.97 3.69 -18.07
N LEU A 191 -5.56 4.87 -17.85
CA LEU A 191 -6.95 5.04 -17.43
C LEU A 191 -7.87 5.28 -18.63
N GLY A 192 -7.31 5.39 -19.84
CA GLY A 192 -8.01 5.68 -21.07
C GLY A 192 -8.37 7.15 -21.22
N VAL A 193 -9.33 7.41 -22.11
CA VAL A 193 -9.80 8.75 -22.44
C VAL A 193 -11.03 9.09 -21.62
N LEU A 194 -11.09 10.32 -21.13
CA LEU A 194 -12.30 10.93 -20.57
C LEU A 194 -12.67 12.15 -21.42
N GLY A 195 -13.94 12.28 -21.77
CA GLY A 195 -14.50 13.49 -22.36
C GLY A 195 -14.52 14.66 -21.37
N ALA A 196 -14.71 15.88 -21.86
CA ALA A 196 -14.77 17.05 -20.99
C ALA A 196 -15.92 16.94 -19.97
N GLY A 197 -15.61 17.11 -18.68
CA GLY A 197 -16.56 16.97 -17.57
C GLY A 197 -16.92 15.53 -17.21
N GLU A 198 -16.43 14.52 -17.94
CA GLU A 198 -16.59 13.12 -17.54
C GLU A 198 -15.72 12.80 -16.32
N SER A 199 -16.20 11.87 -15.49
CA SER A 199 -15.44 11.36 -14.36
C SER A 199 -15.31 9.83 -14.37
N LYS A 200 -14.30 9.34 -13.67
CA LYS A 200 -14.04 7.93 -13.45
C LYS A 200 -13.51 7.70 -12.05
N THR A 201 -14.03 6.69 -11.38
CA THR A 201 -13.55 6.26 -10.07
C THR A 201 -12.52 5.15 -10.23
N ILE A 202 -11.42 5.26 -9.49
CA ILE A 202 -10.36 4.26 -9.36
C ILE A 202 -10.43 3.71 -7.95
N ASP A 203 -10.56 2.39 -7.83
CA ASP A 203 -10.60 1.70 -6.55
C ASP A 203 -9.34 0.87 -6.37
N PHE A 204 -8.54 1.23 -5.37
CA PHE A 204 -7.38 0.50 -4.89
C PHE A 204 -7.79 -0.33 -3.68
N ASP A 205 -7.49 -1.62 -3.72
CA ASP A 205 -7.83 -2.57 -2.67
C ASP A 205 -6.63 -3.47 -2.37
N LEU A 206 -6.15 -3.40 -1.13
CA LEU A 206 -5.07 -4.24 -0.63
C LEU A 206 -5.56 -5.03 0.57
N VAL A 207 -5.48 -6.35 0.49
CA VAL A 207 -5.81 -7.29 1.55
C VAL A 207 -4.58 -8.09 1.93
N SER A 208 -4.34 -8.28 3.23
CA SER A 208 -3.39 -9.26 3.76
C SER A 208 -4.13 -10.26 4.64
N THR A 209 -3.81 -11.54 4.49
CA THR A 209 -4.39 -12.63 5.29
C THR A 209 -3.29 -13.49 5.88
N ALA A 210 -3.49 -13.96 7.11
CA ALA A 210 -2.70 -15.05 7.67
C ALA A 210 -3.61 -15.95 8.52
N VAL A 211 -3.54 -17.25 8.25
CA VAL A 211 -4.33 -18.28 8.93
C VAL A 211 -3.40 -19.39 9.39
N GLY A 212 -3.69 -19.95 10.54
CA GLY A 212 -2.94 -21.05 11.12
C GLY A 212 -3.84 -21.98 11.91
N SER A 213 -3.56 -23.26 11.80
CA SER A 213 -4.04 -24.31 12.71
C SER A 213 -2.82 -25.14 13.09
N PHE A 214 -1.85 -24.47 13.71
CA PHE A 214 -0.64 -25.10 14.21
C PHE A 214 -0.87 -25.61 15.63
N GLY A 215 -0.30 -26.78 15.93
CA GLY A 215 -0.28 -27.32 17.29
C GLY A 215 0.49 -26.39 18.23
N ALA A 216 0.11 -26.40 19.50
CA ALA A 216 0.83 -25.68 20.55
C ALA A 216 1.46 -26.70 21.51
N GLU A 217 2.74 -26.53 21.77
CA GLU A 217 3.45 -27.30 22.79
C GLU A 217 3.58 -26.46 24.05
N SER A 218 3.08 -26.99 25.18
CA SER A 218 3.34 -26.39 26.48
C SER A 218 4.71 -26.79 27.01
N TYR A 219 5.36 -25.88 27.73
CA TYR A 219 6.59 -26.13 28.47
C TYR A 219 6.60 -25.31 29.76
N ALA A 220 7.37 -25.74 30.75
CA ALA A 220 7.54 -24.96 31.97
C ALA A 220 8.34 -23.69 31.63
N CYS A 221 7.77 -22.51 31.88
CA CYS A 221 8.55 -21.28 31.85
C CYS A 221 9.62 -21.40 32.95
N GLY A 222 10.89 -21.47 32.57
CA GLY A 222 11.98 -21.41 33.55
C GLY A 222 11.94 -20.05 34.27
N GLU A 223 12.16 -20.04 35.58
CA GLU A 223 12.70 -18.86 36.25
C GLU A 223 14.03 -18.53 35.54
N TRP A 224 14.09 -17.41 34.82
CA TRP A 224 15.27 -16.86 34.12
C TRP A 224 16.63 -17.52 34.45
N GLY A 225 16.89 -18.66 33.81
CA GLY A 225 18.10 -19.46 34.00
C GLY A 225 18.44 -20.09 32.66
N TYR A 226 19.59 -19.72 32.10
CA TYR A 226 20.10 -20.22 30.84
C TYR A 226 20.13 -21.76 30.82
N GLY A 227 19.34 -22.38 29.95
CA GLY A 227 19.37 -23.83 29.70
C GLY A 227 18.06 -24.35 29.16
N GLU A 228 17.93 -24.44 27.84
CA GLU A 228 16.86 -25.18 27.19
C GLU A 228 16.96 -26.67 27.57
N GLN A 229 15.93 -27.21 28.20
CA GLN A 229 15.71 -28.65 28.30
C GLN A 229 14.28 -28.92 27.81
N PRO A 230 14.08 -29.70 26.73
CA PRO A 230 12.76 -30.18 26.37
C PRO A 230 12.33 -31.23 27.39
N VAL A 231 11.37 -30.90 28.26
CA VAL A 231 10.74 -31.93 29.11
C VAL A 231 9.80 -32.75 28.26
N ALA A 232 10.21 -33.98 27.98
CA ALA A 232 9.38 -35.01 27.37
C ALA A 232 8.15 -35.29 28.26
N PHE A 233 6.96 -35.30 27.64
CA PHE A 233 5.74 -35.95 28.14
C PHE A 233 5.47 -35.78 29.65
N ALA A 234 5.20 -34.55 30.10
CA ALA A 234 4.69 -34.34 31.45
C ALA A 234 3.20 -34.67 31.49
N VAL A 235 2.89 -35.87 31.98
CA VAL A 235 1.60 -36.20 32.60
C VAL A 235 1.24 -35.07 33.56
N ALA A 236 0.01 -34.56 33.46
CA ALA A 236 -0.52 -33.59 34.41
C ALA A 236 -0.34 -34.13 35.84
N VAL A 237 0.51 -33.47 36.61
CA VAL A 237 0.54 -33.60 38.07
C VAL A 237 0.00 -32.27 38.58
N ASP A 238 -1.29 -32.24 38.86
CA ASP A 238 -1.83 -31.31 39.86
C ASP A 238 -1.71 -32.00 41.22
N ASP A 239 -1.49 -31.17 42.25
CA ASP A 239 -1.59 -31.40 43.70
C ASP A 239 -0.38 -30.81 44.45
N GLY A 240 -0.41 -29.49 44.64
CA GLY A 240 0.55 -28.77 45.49
C GLY A 240 -0.03 -27.52 46.12
N TYR A 241 -0.95 -27.68 47.07
CA TYR A 241 -1.47 -26.59 47.91
C TYR A 241 -0.38 -26.07 48.87
N GLY A 242 -0.14 -24.75 48.86
CA GLY A 242 0.34 -23.99 50.01
C GLY A 242 1.85 -23.79 50.15
N GLY A 243 2.32 -22.56 49.92
CA GLY A 243 3.66 -22.12 50.33
C GLY A 243 3.93 -20.67 49.94
N TYR A 244 3.88 -19.77 50.91
CA TYR A 244 4.23 -18.35 50.76
C TYR A 244 5.64 -18.18 50.16
N GLY A 245 5.76 -17.37 49.10
CA GLY A 245 7.03 -16.79 48.63
C GLY A 245 7.81 -17.63 47.60
N GLY A 246 7.33 -17.66 46.36
CA GLY A 246 8.10 -18.13 45.21
C GLY A 246 7.46 -17.60 43.93
N TYR A 247 8.24 -16.95 43.06
CA TYR A 247 7.76 -16.46 41.76
C TYR A 247 7.52 -17.68 40.86
N GLY A 248 6.33 -18.29 41.00
CA GLY A 248 5.98 -19.57 40.40
C GLY A 248 6.22 -19.63 38.89
N GLY A 249 6.93 -20.68 38.47
CA GLY A 249 7.07 -21.06 37.08
C GLY A 249 5.70 -21.22 36.42
N GLY A 250 5.44 -20.39 35.41
CA GLY A 250 4.22 -20.46 34.60
C GLY A 250 4.28 -21.57 33.55
N THR A 251 3.15 -21.83 32.90
CA THR A 251 3.10 -22.61 31.66
C THR A 251 3.31 -21.68 30.48
N CYS A 252 4.32 -21.97 29.68
CA CYS A 252 4.61 -21.28 28.43
C CYS A 252 4.17 -22.14 27.25
N TYR A 253 3.95 -21.51 26.11
CA TYR A 253 3.54 -22.17 24.88
C TYR A 253 4.45 -21.78 23.74
N ARG A 254 4.69 -22.73 22.84
CA ARG A 254 5.41 -22.50 21.58
C ARG A 254 4.64 -23.15 20.44
N SER A 255 4.64 -22.48 19.29
CA SER A 255 3.96 -22.94 18.07
C SER A 255 4.63 -22.33 16.84
N ALA A 256 4.12 -22.65 15.66
CA ALA A 256 4.56 -22.03 14.42
C ALA A 256 3.92 -20.65 14.26
N TYR A 257 4.64 -19.78 13.56
CA TYR A 257 4.23 -18.42 13.23
C TYR A 257 3.98 -18.31 11.72
N ALA A 258 2.94 -17.59 11.33
CA ALA A 258 2.78 -17.11 9.96
C ALA A 258 2.47 -15.62 9.96
N GLY A 259 3.07 -14.86 9.06
CA GLY A 259 2.77 -13.44 8.98
C GLY A 259 3.48 -12.73 7.84
N GLY A 260 3.06 -11.50 7.60
CA GLY A 260 3.61 -10.70 6.53
C GLY A 260 2.72 -9.53 6.16
N GLY A 261 3.06 -8.89 5.05
CA GLY A 261 2.27 -7.79 4.53
C GLY A 261 2.91 -7.16 3.31
N LEU A 262 2.13 -6.28 2.68
CA LEU A 262 2.54 -5.43 1.57
C LEU A 262 2.35 -3.99 1.99
N GLY A 263 3.34 -3.13 1.71
CA GLY A 263 3.31 -1.73 2.11
C GLY A 263 4.54 -1.32 2.89
N ASP A 264 4.69 -0.02 3.12
CA ASP A 264 5.82 0.50 3.90
C ASP A 264 5.75 0.00 5.36
N PRO A 265 6.73 -0.76 5.87
CA PRO A 265 6.80 -1.11 7.29
C PRO A 265 7.31 0.03 8.18
N ASN A 266 7.96 1.06 7.64
CA ASN A 266 8.91 1.87 8.41
C ASN A 266 8.45 3.26 8.85
N ASN A 267 7.42 3.88 8.26
CA ASN A 267 6.64 4.87 9.00
C ASN A 267 5.47 5.45 8.23
N VAL A 268 4.57 5.98 9.05
CA VAL A 268 3.55 6.97 8.81
C VAL A 268 4.13 8.34 8.38
N SER A 269 5.15 8.35 7.52
CA SER A 269 5.87 9.58 7.22
C SER A 269 5.16 10.41 6.15
N SER A 270 5.28 11.73 6.29
CA SER A 270 4.89 12.73 5.28
C SER A 270 5.86 12.79 4.09
N THR A 271 6.87 11.90 4.07
CA THR A 271 7.83 11.81 2.97
C THR A 271 7.24 11.02 1.81
N LEU A 272 7.38 11.59 0.61
CA LEU A 272 6.97 10.97 -0.63
C LEU A 272 7.61 9.58 -0.79
N PRO A 273 6.97 8.66 -1.55
CA PRO A 273 7.56 7.36 -1.87
C PRO A 273 8.95 7.52 -2.50
N PRO A 274 9.87 6.54 -2.36
CA PRO A 274 11.24 6.65 -2.88
C PRO A 274 11.31 6.98 -4.37
N GLY A 275 11.63 8.24 -4.72
CA GLY A 275 11.58 8.77 -6.09
C GLY A 275 10.55 9.88 -6.31
N GLY A 276 9.78 10.25 -5.28
CA GLY A 276 8.96 11.47 -5.24
C GLY A 276 7.59 11.36 -5.90
N ALA A 277 7.21 10.22 -6.49
CA ALA A 277 5.91 10.09 -7.14
C ALA A 277 4.84 9.62 -6.16
N ASN A 278 3.79 10.43 -5.99
CA ASN A 278 2.57 10.10 -5.27
C ASN A 278 1.70 9.11 -6.07
N PHE A 279 0.64 8.60 -5.45
CA PHE A 279 -0.52 8.08 -6.18
C PHE A 279 -1.12 9.23 -7.00
N GLN A 280 -0.70 9.37 -8.25
CA GLN A 280 -0.89 10.59 -9.04
C GLN A 280 -1.54 10.26 -10.37
N VAL A 281 -2.61 11.00 -10.69
CA VAL A 281 -3.24 10.97 -12.00
C VAL A 281 -2.77 12.14 -12.84
N THR A 282 -2.29 11.86 -14.05
CA THR A 282 -1.86 12.85 -15.05
C THR A 282 -2.76 12.76 -16.27
N GLY A 283 -3.24 13.91 -16.76
CA GLY A 283 -4.06 14.00 -17.96
C GLY A 283 -3.40 14.82 -19.07
N SER A 284 -3.62 14.44 -20.33
CA SER A 284 -3.19 15.19 -21.51
C SER A 284 -4.30 15.27 -22.54
N LEU A 285 -4.59 16.47 -23.04
CA LEU A 285 -5.54 16.68 -24.13
C LEU A 285 -5.09 15.92 -25.39
N LEU A 286 -6.04 15.25 -26.05
CA LEU A 286 -5.75 14.43 -27.24
C LEU A 286 -5.48 15.28 -28.49
N ASN A 287 -6.11 16.45 -28.58
CA ASN A 287 -6.00 17.36 -29.72
C ASN A 287 -5.51 18.73 -29.24
N GLN A 288 -4.23 18.83 -28.89
CA GLN A 288 -3.58 20.14 -28.83
C GLN A 288 -3.38 20.64 -30.25
N VAL A 289 -4.38 21.32 -30.81
CA VAL A 289 -4.17 22.18 -31.96
C VAL A 289 -3.19 23.26 -31.48
N PRO A 290 -2.00 23.42 -32.06
CA PRO A 290 -1.17 24.58 -31.76
C PRO A 290 -2.05 25.79 -32.02
N THR A 291 -2.34 26.59 -30.99
CA THR A 291 -3.05 27.85 -31.16
C THR A 291 -2.43 28.54 -32.37
N PRO A 292 -3.19 28.87 -33.44
CA PRO A 292 -2.63 29.54 -34.58
C PRO A 292 -1.88 30.73 -34.03
N ALA A 293 -0.57 30.79 -34.24
CA ALA A 293 0.20 31.98 -33.94
C ALA A 293 -0.61 33.11 -34.58
N SER A 294 -1.13 34.01 -33.75
CA SER A 294 -1.90 35.15 -34.19
C SER A 294 -0.99 35.95 -35.11
N LEU A 295 -1.10 35.70 -36.41
CA LEU A 295 -0.51 36.50 -37.47
C LEU A 295 -0.89 37.94 -37.15
N PRO A 296 0.04 38.84 -36.80
CA PRO A 296 -0.28 40.24 -36.66
C PRO A 296 -0.43 40.79 -38.08
N LEU A 297 -1.59 40.55 -38.69
CA LEU A 297 -2.02 41.17 -39.93
C LEU A 297 -2.55 42.56 -39.61
N VAL A 298 -1.72 43.47 -39.08
CA VAL A 298 -2.09 44.87 -38.86
C VAL A 298 -0.89 45.79 -39.10
N GLY A 299 -0.93 46.51 -40.23
CA GLY A 299 -0.57 47.93 -40.24
C GLY A 299 0.84 48.36 -40.67
N VAL A 300 1.34 47.94 -41.84
CA VAL A 300 2.51 48.62 -42.49
C VAL A 300 2.05 49.43 -43.73
N GLY A 301 0.84 50.00 -43.67
CA GLY A 301 0.20 50.69 -44.80
C GLY A 301 0.21 52.22 -44.79
N LEU A 302 0.61 52.92 -43.71
CA LEU A 302 0.32 54.36 -43.59
C LEU A 302 1.43 55.26 -43.06
N ALA A 303 2.68 54.79 -42.97
CA ALA A 303 3.81 55.62 -42.56
C ALA A 303 4.75 56.04 -43.72
N ALA A 304 4.45 55.63 -44.96
CA ALA A 304 5.34 55.88 -46.11
C ALA A 304 5.06 57.18 -46.90
N LEU A 305 3.97 57.92 -46.63
CA LEU A 305 3.66 59.17 -47.36
C LEU A 305 4.12 60.47 -46.68
N GLY A 306 4.65 60.43 -45.45
CA GLY A 306 4.96 61.66 -44.69
C GLY A 306 6.40 62.18 -44.77
N ALA A 307 7.36 61.38 -45.27
CA ALA A 307 8.79 61.64 -45.03
C ALA A 307 9.65 61.96 -46.26
N LEU A 308 9.05 62.28 -47.42
CA LEU A 308 9.81 62.63 -48.64
C LEU A 308 9.83 64.13 -48.99
N ARG A 309 9.59 65.02 -48.02
CA ARG A 309 9.61 66.47 -48.28
C ARG A 309 10.51 67.27 -47.34
N ARG A 310 11.81 66.95 -47.27
CA ARG A 310 12.86 67.95 -46.98
C ARG A 310 14.29 67.40 -47.11
N ARG A 311 14.92 67.63 -48.27
CA ARG A 311 16.32 68.11 -48.37
C ARG A 311 16.70 68.44 -49.82
N ARG A 312 16.64 69.73 -50.15
CA ARG A 312 17.48 70.40 -51.17
C ARG A 312 17.80 71.79 -50.65
N ARG A 313 19.03 71.96 -50.16
CA ARG A 313 19.93 73.12 -50.22
C ARG A 313 21.12 72.81 -49.32
#